data_AF-A0A662WAK0-F1
#
_entry.id   AF-A0A662WAK0-F1
#
_cell.length_a   1.000
_cell.length_b   1.000
_cell.length_c   1.000
_cell.angle_alpha   90.00
_cell.angle_beta   90.00
_cell.angle_gamma   90.00
#
_symmetry.space_group_name_H-M   'P 1'
#
loop_
_entity.id
_entity.type
_entity.pdbx_description
1 polymer ?
#
loop_
_entity_poly.entity_id
_entity_poly.type
_entity_poly.pdbx_seq_one_letter_code
_entity_poly.pdbx_strand_id
1 'polypeptide(L)'
;MPSVSASHVVLFVAALVVSSAVAAVMMNVVSETTSVLSQKNRVLVESIKDDITIINDPKNVSVNPLVIYVKNTGLSTIPIDKKLVDVLVDGVYQTNYTMTSLSGNQQWEPGDVVEFRINVTLSSGSHVVRIYVRGAAWDELWFRV
;
A
#
# COMPACT_ATOMS: atom_id res chain seq x y z
N MET A 1 -51.51 31.07 39.08
CA MET A 1 -50.71 29.82 39.13
C MET A 1 -49.29 30.07 38.60
N PRO A 2 -48.41 30.78 39.33
CA PRO A 2 -47.04 31.08 38.88
C PRO A 2 -46.03 29.93 39.09
N SER A 3 -46.32 28.96 39.97
CA SER A 3 -45.40 27.86 40.31
C SER A 3 -45.13 26.89 39.14
N VAL A 4 -46.10 26.68 38.25
CA VAL A 4 -45.96 25.80 37.09
C VAL A 4 -44.95 26.36 36.08
N SER A 5 -44.88 27.68 35.93
CA SER A 5 -43.98 28.35 34.98
C SER A 5 -42.51 28.23 35.40
N ALA A 6 -42.22 28.34 36.69
CA ALA A 6 -40.87 28.16 37.22
C ALA A 6 -40.33 26.74 36.99
N SER A 7 -41.14 25.70 37.20
CA SER A 7 -40.74 24.31 36.95
C SER A 7 -40.47 24.03 35.47
N HIS A 8 -41.25 24.62 34.56
CA HIS A 8 -41.01 24.48 33.11
C HIS A 8 -39.69 25.10 32.67
N VAL A 9 -39.33 26.27 33.22
CA VAL A 9 -38.03 26.91 32.93
C VAL A 9 -36.86 26.05 33.43
N VAL A 10 -36.97 25.49 34.63
CA VAL A 10 -35.93 24.61 35.18
C VAL A 10 -35.74 23.36 34.32
N LEU A 11 -36.84 22.71 33.92
CA LEU A 11 -36.78 21.53 33.04
C LEU A 11 -36.24 21.86 31.64
N PHE A 12 -36.59 23.03 31.10
CA PHE A 12 -36.08 23.49 29.81
C PHE A 12 -34.56 23.70 29.85
N VAL A 13 -34.04 24.36 30.89
CA VAL A 13 -32.60 24.56 31.05
C VAL A 13 -31.87 23.24 31.28
N ALA A 14 -32.44 22.33 32.09
CA ALA A 14 -31.87 21.00 32.29
C ALA A 14 -31.77 20.21 30.98
N ALA A 15 -32.81 20.24 30.15
CA ALA A 15 -32.81 19.60 28.84
C ALA A 15 -31.77 20.21 27.88
N LEU A 16 -31.59 21.54 27.89
CA LEU A 16 -30.56 22.21 27.10
C LEU A 16 -29.15 21.80 27.50
N VAL A 17 -28.88 21.68 28.80
CA VAL A 17 -27.56 21.24 29.30
C VAL A 17 -27.26 19.81 28.85
N VAL A 18 -28.22 18.90 29.02
CA VAL A 18 -28.07 17.50 28.59
C VAL A 18 -27.91 17.42 27.07
N SER A 19 -28.72 18.15 26.30
CA SER A 19 -28.61 18.20 24.84
C SER A 19 -27.24 18.72 24.38
N SER A 20 -26.70 19.74 25.06
CA SER A 20 -25.38 20.29 24.75
C SER A 20 -24.26 19.27 25.00
N ALA A 21 -24.36 18.49 26.09
CA ALA A 21 -23.41 17.43 26.37
C ALA A 21 -23.45 16.32 25.30
N VAL A 22 -24.65 15.91 24.87
CA VAL A 22 -24.82 14.92 23.79
C VAL A 22 -24.26 15.45 22.47
N ALA A 23 -24.55 16.72 22.12
CA ALA A 23 -24.02 17.36 20.93
C ALA A 23 -22.48 17.41 20.95
N ALA A 24 -21.88 17.71 22.10
CA ALA A 24 -20.42 17.72 22.26
C ALA A 24 -19.79 16.34 21.99
N VAL A 25 -20.36 15.28 22.56
CA VAL A 25 -19.88 13.91 22.29
C VAL A 25 -20.05 13.54 20.82
N MET A 26 -21.20 13.86 20.23
CA MET A 26 -21.48 13.57 18.82
C MET A 26 -20.49 14.29 17.88
N MET A 27 -20.15 15.56 18.16
CA MET A 27 -19.15 16.31 17.41
C MET A 27 -17.77 15.64 17.46
N ASN A 28 -17.35 15.13 18.63
CA ASN A 28 -16.09 14.39 18.75
C ASN A 28 -16.09 13.12 17.90
N VAL A 29 -17.17 12.32 17.96
CA VAL A 29 -17.29 11.08 17.16
C VAL A 29 -17.28 11.38 15.67
N VAL A 30 -17.98 12.42 15.22
CA VAL A 30 -17.96 12.84 13.80
C VAL A 30 -16.55 13.27 13.39
N SER A 31 -15.87 14.09 14.19
CA SER A 31 -14.51 14.54 13.91
C SER A 31 -13.52 13.37 13.80
N GLU A 32 -13.60 12.43 14.73
CA GLU A 32 -12.78 11.22 14.73
C GLU A 32 -13.08 10.36 13.50
N THR A 33 -14.36 10.14 13.17
CA THR A 33 -14.77 9.38 11.99
C THR A 33 -14.27 10.02 10.70
N THR A 34 -14.37 11.35 10.57
CA THR A 34 -13.84 12.09 9.42
C THR A 34 -12.32 11.97 9.33
N SER A 35 -11.61 12.05 10.47
CA SER A 35 -10.16 11.86 10.51
C SER A 35 -9.77 10.46 10.04
N VAL A 36 -10.38 9.42 10.59
CA VAL A 36 -10.12 8.02 10.19
C VAL A 36 -10.45 7.80 8.71
N LEU A 37 -11.58 8.33 8.23
CA LEU A 37 -11.95 8.22 6.82
C LEU A 37 -10.93 8.91 5.91
N SER A 38 -10.47 10.12 6.28
CA SER A 38 -9.45 10.84 5.51
C SER A 38 -8.12 10.08 5.45
N GLN A 39 -7.73 9.42 6.54
CA GLN A 39 -6.54 8.58 6.60
C GLN A 39 -6.69 7.34 5.71
N LYS A 40 -7.83 6.65 5.80
CA LYS A 40 -8.13 5.49 4.92
C LYS A 40 -8.13 5.88 3.44
N ASN A 41 -8.73 7.02 3.09
CA ASN A 41 -8.72 7.52 1.72
C ASN A 41 -7.29 7.81 1.24
N ARG A 42 -6.44 8.42 2.08
CA ARG A 42 -5.04 8.66 1.74
C ARG A 42 -4.28 7.36 1.48
N VAL A 43 -4.39 6.37 2.37
CA VAL A 43 -3.74 5.07 2.20
C VAL A 43 -4.24 4.36 0.94
N LEU A 44 -5.55 4.38 0.67
CA LEU A 44 -6.11 3.79 -0.55
C LEU A 44 -5.58 4.46 -1.82
N VAL A 45 -5.52 5.80 -1.82
CA VAL A 45 -4.94 6.55 -2.94
C VAL A 45 -3.45 6.25 -3.11
N GLU A 46 -2.70 6.10 -2.02
CA GLU A 46 -1.30 5.67 -2.07
C GLU A 46 -1.16 4.24 -2.62
N SER A 47 -2.08 3.33 -2.27
CA SER A 47 -2.08 1.94 -2.76
C SER A 47 -2.37 1.83 -4.26
N ILE A 48 -3.14 2.77 -4.82
CA ILE A 48 -3.40 2.85 -6.28
C ILE A 48 -2.24 3.55 -7.00
N LYS A 49 -1.55 4.45 -6.31
CA LYS A 49 -0.42 5.20 -6.89
C LYS A 49 0.79 4.29 -7.12
N ASP A 50 1.12 3.47 -6.14
CA ASP A 50 2.30 2.61 -6.20
C ASP A 50 1.79 1.19 -6.35
N ASP A 51 1.82 0.64 -7.56
CA ASP A 51 1.42 -0.74 -7.85
C ASP A 51 2.36 -1.35 -8.89
N ILE A 52 2.66 -2.64 -8.74
CA ILE A 52 3.60 -3.36 -9.60
C ILE A 52 3.08 -4.75 -9.93
N THR A 53 3.46 -5.27 -11.10
CA THR A 53 3.10 -6.63 -11.52
C THR A 53 4.28 -7.31 -12.19
N ILE A 54 4.56 -8.55 -11.79
CA ILE A 54 5.52 -9.44 -12.42
C ILE A 54 4.88 -10.02 -13.68
N ILE A 55 5.54 -9.82 -14.83
CA ILE A 55 4.99 -10.19 -16.15
C ILE A 55 5.68 -11.42 -16.77
N ASN A 56 6.55 -12.11 -16.02
CA ASN A 56 7.19 -13.33 -16.49
C ASN A 56 6.18 -14.47 -16.70
N ASP A 57 6.51 -15.37 -17.64
CA ASP A 57 5.84 -16.67 -17.72
C ASP A 57 6.40 -17.62 -16.63
N PRO A 58 5.57 -18.13 -15.70
CA PRO A 58 5.97 -19.12 -14.69
C PRO A 58 6.71 -20.35 -15.23
N LYS A 59 6.45 -20.72 -16.49
CA LYS A 59 7.04 -21.91 -17.13
C LYS A 59 8.37 -21.62 -17.84
N ASN A 60 8.69 -20.34 -18.07
CA ASN A 60 9.84 -19.93 -18.86
C ASN A 60 10.59 -18.77 -18.18
N VAL A 61 11.08 -19.03 -16.97
CA VAL A 61 11.92 -18.10 -16.22
C VAL A 61 13.38 -18.42 -16.45
N SER A 62 14.21 -17.43 -16.79
CA SER A 62 15.67 -17.59 -16.80
C SER A 62 16.15 -17.68 -15.36
N VAL A 63 16.96 -18.69 -15.01
CA VAL A 63 17.37 -19.01 -13.62
C VAL A 63 18.88 -18.86 -13.36
N ASN A 64 19.69 -18.57 -14.38
CA ASN A 64 21.13 -18.41 -14.23
C ASN A 64 21.70 -17.32 -15.17
N PRO A 65 21.55 -16.03 -14.84
CA PRO A 65 20.95 -15.49 -13.61
C PRO A 65 19.42 -15.52 -13.62
N LEU A 66 18.81 -15.38 -12.44
CA LEU A 66 17.36 -15.27 -12.29
C LEU A 66 16.89 -13.92 -12.87
N VAL A 67 16.10 -13.95 -13.94
CA VAL A 67 15.61 -12.73 -14.62
C VAL A 67 14.11 -12.57 -14.44
N ILE A 68 13.71 -11.49 -13.77
CA ILE A 68 12.32 -11.13 -13.50
C ILE A 68 12.02 -9.77 -14.13
N TYR A 69 10.91 -9.67 -14.84
CA TYR A 69 10.38 -8.47 -15.45
C TYR A 69 9.22 -7.98 -14.61
N VAL A 70 9.33 -6.75 -14.13
CA VAL A 70 8.28 -6.13 -13.32
C VAL A 70 7.81 -4.87 -14.01
N LYS A 71 6.51 -4.78 -14.24
CA LYS A 71 5.84 -3.62 -14.80
C LYS A 71 5.29 -2.75 -13.69
N ASN A 72 5.44 -1.43 -13.80
CA ASN A 72 4.74 -0.48 -12.95
C ASN A 72 3.30 -0.36 -13.47
N THR A 73 2.34 -0.87 -12.70
CA THR A 73 0.90 -0.80 -13.00
C THR A 73 0.20 0.34 -12.25
N GLY A 74 0.92 1.01 -11.35
CA GLY A 74 0.47 2.18 -10.63
C GLY A 74 0.47 3.47 -11.47
N LEU A 75 0.24 4.58 -10.78
CA LEU A 75 0.17 5.93 -11.34
C LEU A 75 1.37 6.81 -10.97
N SER A 76 2.24 6.36 -10.07
CA SER A 76 3.43 7.09 -9.64
C SER A 76 4.69 6.59 -10.34
N THR A 77 5.69 7.45 -10.40
CA THR A 77 7.03 7.09 -10.86
C THR A 77 7.87 6.62 -9.67
N ILE A 78 8.41 5.41 -9.76
CA ILE A 78 9.23 4.80 -8.71
C ILE A 78 10.72 4.98 -9.08
N PRO A 79 11.58 5.52 -8.20
CA PRO A 79 13.01 5.57 -8.47
C PRO A 79 13.61 4.16 -8.53
N ILE A 80 14.50 3.91 -9.50
CA ILE A 80 15.24 2.65 -9.63
C ILE A 80 16.38 2.66 -8.60
N ASP A 81 16.04 2.46 -7.34
CA ASP A 81 16.96 2.44 -6.20
C ASP A 81 16.71 1.19 -5.35
N LYS A 82 17.78 0.43 -5.09
CA LYS A 82 17.75 -0.74 -4.21
C LYS A 82 17.31 -0.43 -2.78
N LYS A 83 17.41 0.82 -2.33
CA LYS A 83 16.90 1.25 -1.01
C LYS A 83 15.37 1.28 -0.95
N LEU A 84 14.70 1.29 -2.09
CA LEU A 84 13.26 1.35 -2.22
C LEU A 84 12.66 0.04 -2.68
N VAL A 85 13.48 -0.96 -3.01
CA VAL A 85 13.01 -2.22 -3.57
C VAL A 85 13.66 -3.39 -2.84
N ASP A 86 12.82 -4.25 -2.29
CA ASP A 86 13.25 -5.46 -1.59
C ASP A 86 12.89 -6.68 -2.44
N VAL A 87 13.85 -7.58 -2.62
CA VAL A 87 13.68 -8.80 -3.41
C VAL A 87 13.89 -9.99 -2.50
N LEU A 88 12.90 -10.89 -2.46
CA LEU A 88 12.97 -12.14 -1.72
C LEU A 88 12.84 -13.30 -2.70
N VAL A 89 13.68 -14.31 -2.52
CA VAL A 89 13.62 -15.58 -3.26
C VAL A 89 13.51 -16.69 -2.22
N ASP A 90 12.45 -17.49 -2.28
CA ASP A 90 12.08 -18.51 -1.28
C ASP A 90 12.09 -17.99 0.17
N GLY A 91 11.67 -16.73 0.35
CA GLY A 91 11.66 -16.04 1.64
C GLY A 91 13.02 -15.51 2.10
N VAL A 92 14.09 -15.69 1.32
CA VAL A 92 15.44 -15.17 1.62
C VAL A 92 15.67 -13.84 0.91
N TYR A 93 16.02 -12.82 1.68
CA TYR A 93 16.35 -11.49 1.17
C TYR A 93 17.60 -11.50 0.28
N GLN A 94 17.50 -10.89 -0.90
CA GLN A 94 18.57 -10.84 -1.89
C GLN A 94 19.14 -9.43 -1.98
N THR A 95 20.47 -9.30 -1.92
CA THR A 95 21.19 -8.02 -2.10
C THR A 95 21.94 -7.97 -3.43
N ASN A 96 22.29 -9.14 -3.97
CA ASN A 96 23.04 -9.31 -5.20
C ASN A 96 22.11 -9.39 -6.42
N TYR A 97 21.51 -8.25 -6.76
CA TYR A 97 20.71 -8.11 -7.97
C TYR A 97 21.01 -6.79 -8.69
N THR A 98 20.60 -6.63 -9.94
CA THR A 98 20.61 -5.35 -10.66
C THR A 98 19.23 -5.04 -11.20
N MET A 99 18.90 -3.75 -11.28
CA MET A 99 17.65 -3.26 -11.87
C MET A 99 17.99 -2.46 -13.12
N THR A 100 17.29 -2.70 -14.22
CA THR A 100 17.50 -1.97 -15.48
C THR A 100 16.16 -1.72 -16.15
N SER A 101 15.85 -0.46 -16.46
CA SER A 101 14.65 -0.13 -17.22
C SER A 101 14.80 -0.59 -18.67
N LEU A 102 13.80 -1.31 -19.18
CA LEU A 102 13.73 -1.69 -20.59
C LEU A 102 13.44 -0.50 -21.50
N SER A 103 12.78 0.54 -20.98
CA SER A 103 12.53 1.80 -21.69
C SER A 103 13.77 2.71 -21.75
N GLY A 104 14.84 2.38 -21.01
CA GLY A 104 16.06 3.19 -20.92
C GLY A 104 15.97 4.37 -19.95
N ASN A 105 14.82 4.55 -19.30
CA ASN A 105 14.60 5.58 -18.30
C ASN A 105 15.37 5.30 -17.00
N GLN A 106 15.80 6.36 -16.31
CA GLN A 106 16.44 6.26 -14.98
C GLN A 106 15.41 6.08 -13.85
N GLN A 107 14.13 6.19 -14.18
CA GLN A 107 13.01 6.03 -13.28
C GLN A 107 12.06 4.99 -13.84
N TRP A 108 11.31 4.34 -12.96
CA TRP A 108 10.32 3.33 -13.29
C TRP A 108 8.95 4.02 -13.39
N GLU A 109 8.68 4.59 -14.55
CA GLU A 109 7.45 5.35 -14.82
C GLU A 109 6.22 4.41 -14.92
N PRO A 110 5.00 4.93 -14.74
CA PRO A 110 3.78 4.17 -15.01
C PRO A 110 3.79 3.51 -16.39
N GLY A 111 3.65 2.18 -16.42
CA GLY A 111 3.69 1.38 -17.64
C GLY A 111 5.07 0.86 -18.04
N ASP A 112 6.16 1.42 -17.49
CA ASP A 112 7.52 0.94 -17.75
C ASP A 112 7.77 -0.43 -17.12
N VAL A 113 8.68 -1.17 -17.74
CA VAL A 113 9.13 -2.48 -17.28
C VAL A 113 10.59 -2.39 -16.86
N VAL A 114 10.88 -2.88 -15.66
CA VAL A 114 12.23 -3.01 -15.12
C VAL A 114 12.62 -4.49 -15.11
N GLU A 115 13.78 -4.79 -15.68
CA GLU A 115 14.45 -6.08 -15.57
C GLU A 115 15.21 -6.15 -14.24
N PHE A 116 14.88 -7.15 -13.44
CA PHE A 116 15.60 -7.57 -12.25
C PHE A 116 16.45 -8.78 -12.59
N ARG A 117 17.77 -8.63 -12.49
CA ARG A 117 18.72 -9.72 -12.66
C ARG A 117 19.30 -10.09 -11.30
N ILE A 118 18.87 -11.22 -10.77
CA ILE A 118 19.19 -11.67 -9.41
C ILE A 118 20.21 -12.81 -9.52
N ASN A 119 21.37 -12.62 -8.88
CA ASN A 119 22.42 -13.62 -8.84
C ASN A 119 22.19 -14.56 -7.67
N VAL A 120 21.34 -15.57 -7.89
CA VAL A 120 20.99 -16.61 -6.91
C VAL A 120 21.14 -17.99 -7.56
N THR A 121 21.55 -18.98 -6.78
CA THR A 121 21.60 -20.39 -7.21
C THR A 121 20.34 -21.10 -6.76
N LEU A 122 19.56 -21.62 -7.70
CA LEU A 122 18.32 -22.36 -7.44
C LEU A 122 18.53 -23.85 -7.70
N SER A 123 17.96 -24.70 -6.84
CA SER A 123 17.86 -26.14 -7.09
C SER A 123 16.75 -26.43 -8.11
N SER A 124 16.67 -27.66 -8.61
CA SER A 124 15.45 -28.10 -9.32
C SER A 124 14.27 -28.15 -8.34
N GLY A 125 13.11 -27.64 -8.75
CA GLY A 125 11.95 -27.58 -7.86
C GLY A 125 11.06 -26.37 -8.07
N SER A 126 10.12 -26.18 -7.15
CA SER A 126 9.23 -25.02 -7.13
C SER A 126 9.85 -23.92 -6.27
N HIS A 127 9.88 -22.71 -6.82
CA HIS A 127 10.45 -21.53 -6.20
C HIS A 127 9.45 -20.38 -6.25
N VAL A 128 9.61 -19.44 -5.32
CA VAL A 128 8.82 -18.21 -5.29
C VAL A 128 9.74 -17.00 -5.22
N VAL A 129 9.48 -16.01 -6.08
CA VAL A 129 10.09 -14.70 -5.99
C VAL A 129 9.04 -13.69 -5.57
N ARG A 130 9.39 -12.82 -4.62
CA ARG A 130 8.58 -11.69 -4.19
C ARG A 130 9.37 -10.41 -4.34
N ILE A 131 8.74 -9.41 -4.93
CA ILE A 131 9.34 -8.08 -5.11
C ILE A 131 8.43 -7.10 -4.39
N TYR A 132 9.03 -6.33 -3.48
CA TYR A 132 8.37 -5.29 -2.71
C TYR A 132 8.93 -3.95 -3.13
N VAL A 133 8.05 -2.98 -3.37
CA VAL A 133 8.43 -1.58 -3.52
C VAL A 133 8.02 -0.85 -2.25
N ARG A 134 8.87 0.07 -1.77
CA ARG A 134 8.63 0.87 -0.56
C ARG A 134 7.22 1.48 -0.60
N GLY A 135 6.35 0.96 0.26
CA GLY A 135 4.91 1.16 0.19
C GLY A 135 4.18 -0.12 0.58
N ALA A 136 2.92 -0.27 0.13
CA ALA A 136 2.13 -1.49 0.32
C ALA A 136 2.14 -2.43 -0.90
N ALA A 137 2.75 -2.03 -2.01
CA ALA A 137 2.75 -2.80 -3.25
C ALA A 137 3.87 -3.83 -3.30
N TRP A 138 3.45 -5.05 -3.60
CA TRP A 138 4.31 -6.19 -3.84
C TRP A 138 3.60 -7.12 -4.80
N ASP A 139 4.39 -7.92 -5.49
CA ASP A 139 3.88 -9.01 -6.29
C ASP A 139 4.75 -10.25 -6.12
N GLU A 140 4.16 -11.41 -6.36
CA GLU A 140 4.82 -12.71 -6.25
C GLU A 140 4.64 -13.57 -7.50
N LEU A 141 5.69 -14.29 -7.84
CA LEU A 141 5.67 -15.26 -8.92
C LEU A 141 6.15 -16.61 -8.41
N TRP A 142 5.28 -17.61 -8.56
CA TRP A 142 5.63 -19.01 -8.39
C TRP A 142 6.12 -19.56 -9.72
N PHE A 143 7.31 -20.14 -9.73
CA PHE A 143 7.90 -20.72 -10.93
C PHE A 143 8.58 -22.05 -10.60
N ARG A 144 8.92 -22.81 -11.64
CA ARG A 144 9.57 -24.11 -11.49
C ARG A 144 10.86 -24.16 -12.28
N VAL A 145 11.91 -24.70 -11.66
CA VAL A 145 13.24 -24.93 -12.22
C VAL A 145 13.45 -26.41 -12.47
#